data_AF-D7SPC6-F1
#
_entry.id   AF-D7SPC6-F1
#
_cell.length_a   1.000
_cell.length_b   1.000
_cell.length_c   1.000
_cell.angle_alpha   90.00
_cell.angle_beta   90.00
_cell.angle_gamma   90.00
#
_symmetry.space_group_name_H-M   'P 1'
#
loop_
_entity.id
_entity.type
_entity.pdbx_description
1 polymer ?
#
loop_
_entity_poly.entity_id
_entity_poly.type
_entity_poly.pdbx_seq_one_letter_code
_entity_poly.pdbx_strand_id
1 'polypeptide(L)' 'MTSSRTSGSSWTPKQNKLFEKALAKYDKDTPDRWQNIAKAVGGKSAEEVKRHYEILIEDVKHIESGKVPFPNYR' A
#
# COMPACT_ATOMS: atom_id res chain seq x y z
N MET A 1 20.71 -22.34 3.19
CA MET A 1 19.90 -21.72 4.26
C MET A 1 18.59 -21.27 3.67
N THR A 2 17.48 -21.63 4.32
CA THR A 2 16.13 -21.49 3.77
C THR A 2 15.78 -19.99 3.69
N SER A 3 15.58 -19.48 2.48
CA SER A 3 14.87 -18.21 2.33
C SER A 3 13.39 -18.56 2.31
N SER A 4 12.78 -18.64 3.49
CA SER A 4 11.35 -18.49 3.63
C SER A 4 11.01 -17.14 3.01
N ARG A 5 10.64 -17.15 1.73
CA ARG A 5 9.94 -16.04 1.10
C ARG A 5 8.74 -15.83 2.00
N THR A 6 8.81 -14.80 2.83
CA THR A 6 7.69 -14.38 3.65
C THR A 6 6.53 -14.27 2.68
N SER A 7 5.56 -15.15 2.86
CA SER A 7 4.34 -15.23 2.05
C SER A 7 3.46 -14.01 2.34
N GLY A 8 4.03 -12.80 2.26
CA GLY A 8 3.28 -11.57 2.13
C GLY A 8 2.61 -11.68 0.79
N SER A 9 1.32 -12.04 0.81
CA SER A 9 0.51 -12.21 -0.38
C SER A 9 0.73 -11.00 -1.29
N SER A 10 1.41 -11.19 -2.41
CA SER A 10 1.71 -10.11 -3.35
C SER A 10 0.41 -9.41 -3.72
N TRP A 11 0.36 -8.09 -3.55
CA TRP A 11 -0.82 -7.31 -3.89
C TRP A 11 -1.07 -7.40 -5.39
N THR A 12 -2.22 -7.94 -5.78
CA THR A 12 -2.59 -7.96 -7.19
C THR A 12 -2.98 -6.55 -7.65
N PRO A 13 -2.85 -6.21 -8.95
CA PRO A 13 -3.29 -4.92 -9.47
C PRO A 13 -4.76 -4.59 -9.14
N LYS A 14 -5.63 -5.63 -9.14
CA LYS A 14 -7.03 -5.50 -8.76
C LYS A 14 -7.18 -5.12 -7.28
N GLN A 15 -6.45 -5.79 -6.38
CA GLN A 15 -6.47 -5.47 -4.95
C GLN A 15 -5.93 -4.06 -4.69
N ASN A 16 -4.84 -3.68 -5.35
CA ASN A 16 -4.27 -2.34 -5.21
C ASN A 16 -5.26 -1.24 -5.65
N LYS A 17 -5.95 -1.45 -6.79
CA LYS A 17 -7.01 -0.54 -7.25
C LYS A 17 -8.18 -0.44 -6.28
N LEU A 18 -8.57 -1.55 -5.64
CA LEU A 18 -9.61 -1.53 -4.60
C LEU A 18 -9.14 -0.82 -3.34
N PHE A 19 -7.87 -0.99 -2.97
CA PHE A 19 -7.24 -0.33 -1.84
C PHE A 19 -7.21 1.19 -2.02
N GLU A 20 -6.76 1.69 -3.17
CA GLU A 20 -6.77 3.13 -3.47
C GLU A 20 -8.18 3.72 -3.42
N LYS A 21 -9.17 3.04 -4.00
CA LYS A 21 -10.58 3.45 -3.91
C LYS A 21 -11.09 3.47 -2.46
N ALA A 22 -10.69 2.47 -1.66
CA ALA A 22 -11.08 2.38 -0.27
C ALA A 22 -10.40 3.47 0.57
N LEU A 23 -9.13 3.84 0.30
CA LEU A 23 -8.45 4.96 0.94
C LEU A 23 -9.14 6.30 0.65
N ALA A 24 -9.68 6.48 -0.56
CA ALA A 24 -10.44 7.68 -0.92
C ALA A 24 -11.81 7.74 -0.22
N LYS A 25 -12.40 6.58 0.11
CA LYS A 25 -13.69 6.47 0.80
C LYS A 25 -13.56 6.59 2.32
N TYR A 26 -12.53 5.96 2.89
CA TYR A 26 -12.28 5.91 4.32
C TYR A 26 -11.09 6.82 4.63
N ASP A 27 -11.41 8.04 5.06
CA ASP A 27 -10.44 9.04 5.45
C ASP A 27 -9.67 8.65 6.73
N LYS A 28 -8.79 9.54 7.19
CA LYS A 28 -7.97 9.33 8.39
C LYS A 28 -8.76 9.32 9.70
N ASP A 29 -9.94 9.92 9.72
CA ASP A 29 -10.76 10.11 10.92
C ASP A 29 -11.81 8.99 11.06
N THR A 30 -11.94 8.14 10.03
CA THR A 30 -12.80 6.96 10.00
C THR A 30 -12.39 5.96 11.10
N PRO A 31 -13.29 5.62 12.05
CA PRO A 31 -13.06 4.55 13.01
C PRO A 31 -12.85 3.21 12.30
N ASP A 32 -11.96 2.36 12.82
CA ASP A 32 -11.65 1.04 12.24
C ASP A 32 -11.31 1.10 10.73
N ARG A 33 -10.65 2.20 10.32
CA ARG A 33 -10.29 2.48 8.92
C ARG A 33 -9.69 1.27 8.22
N TRP A 34 -8.70 0.63 8.84
CA TRP A 34 -7.97 -0.50 8.25
C TRP A 34 -8.82 -1.74 8.10
N GLN A 35 -9.69 -2.02 9.06
CA GLN A 35 -10.66 -3.11 8.99
C GLN A 35 -11.67 -2.87 7.88
N ASN A 36 -12.14 -1.64 7.70
CA ASN A 36 -13.07 -1.28 6.62
C ASN A 36 -12.43 -1.38 5.24
N ILE A 37 -11.16 -0.97 5.10
CA ILE A 37 -10.40 -1.13 3.86
C ILE A 37 -10.13 -2.61 3.57
N ALA A 38 -9.72 -3.40 4.57
CA ALA A 38 -9.49 -4.84 4.42
C ALA A 38 -10.73 -5.57 3.90
N LYS A 39 -11.91 -5.23 4.46
CA LYS A 39 -13.21 -5.75 3.98
C LYS A 39 -13.49 -5.34 2.53
N ALA A 40 -13.16 -4.11 2.14
CA ALA A 40 -13.40 -3.62 0.78
C ALA A 40 -12.45 -4.22 -0.26
N VAL A 41 -11.20 -4.47 0.11
CA VAL A 41 -10.18 -5.08 -0.75
C VAL A 41 -10.44 -6.58 -0.92
N GLY A 42 -10.80 -7.27 0.16
CA GLY A 42 -11.01 -8.71 0.20
C GLY A 42 -9.69 -9.51 0.15
N GLY A 43 -9.59 -10.53 0.99
CA GLY A 43 -8.43 -11.43 1.02
C GLY A 43 -7.13 -10.77 1.54
N LYS A 44 -7.26 -9.69 2.32
CA LYS A 44 -6.18 -9.03 3.07
C LYS A 44 -6.64 -8.76 4.50
N SER A 45 -5.71 -8.84 5.45
CA SER A 45 -5.97 -8.44 6.84
C SER A 45 -5.82 -6.92 7.03
N ALA A 46 -6.33 -6.40 8.14
CA ALA A 46 -6.17 -4.98 8.48
C ALA A 46 -4.68 -4.60 8.66
N GLU A 47 -3.87 -5.51 9.18
CA GLU A 47 -2.44 -5.36 9.37
C GLU A 47 -1.71 -5.33 8.01
N GLU A 48 -2.08 -6.20 7.06
CA GLU A 48 -1.52 -6.18 5.71
C GLU A 48 -1.86 -4.88 4.97
N VAL A 49 -3.09 -4.38 5.13
CA VAL A 49 -3.53 -3.10 4.58
C VAL A 49 -2.74 -1.94 5.18
N LYS A 50 -2.58 -1.90 6.51
CA LYS A 50 -1.82 -0.85 7.19
C LYS A 50 -0.37 -0.83 6.73
N ARG A 51 0.28 -2.00 6.65
CA ARG A 51 1.66 -2.12 6.14
C ARG A 51 1.78 -1.63 4.70
N HIS A 52 0.82 -1.97 3.84
CA HIS A 52 0.81 -1.51 2.45
C HIS A 52 0.65 0.01 2.34
N TYR A 53 -0.14 0.61 3.22
CA TYR A 53 -0.27 2.06 3.32
C TYR A 53 1.04 2.74 3.78
N GLU A 54 1.74 2.18 4.77
CA GLU A 54 3.02 2.72 5.24
C GLU A 54 4.06 2.74 4.12
N ILE A 55 4.16 1.67 3.33
CA ILE A 55 5.03 1.59 2.14
C ILE A 55 4.65 2.67 1.12
N LEU A 56 3.36 2.83 0.82
CA LEU A 56 2.89 3.87 -0.10
C LEU A 56 3.31 5.28 0.35
N ILE A 57 3.24 5.57 1.65
CA ILE A 57 3.66 6.87 2.19
C ILE A 57 5.18 7.05 2.08
N GLU A 58 5.97 6.00 2.31
CA GLU A 58 7.42 6.04 2.09
C GLU A 58 7.75 6.30 0.61
N ASP A 59 7.09 5.63 -0.32
CA ASP A 59 7.30 5.83 -1.76
C ASP A 59 6.97 7.28 -2.18
N VAL A 60 5.84 7.83 -1.72
CA VAL A 60 5.47 9.23 -1.98
C VAL A 60 6.52 10.19 -1.43
N LYS A 61 6.97 9.99 -0.18
CA LYS A 61 8.04 10.81 0.42
C LYS A 61 9.34 10.73 -0.38
N HIS A 62 9.69 9.54 -0.89
CA HIS A 62 10.89 9.38 -1.73
C HIS A 62 10.76 10.14 -3.05
N ILE A 63 9.59 10.15 -3.68
CA ILE A 63 9.32 10.93 -4.91
C ILE A 63 9.41 12.44 -4.61
N GLU A 64 8.73 12.91 -3.57
CA GLU A 64 8.69 14.34 -3.19
C GLU A 64 10.06 14.89 -2.76
N SER A 65 10.89 14.06 -2.13
CA SER A 65 12.25 14.45 -1.74
C SER A 65 13.23 14.58 -2.92
N GLY A 66 12.78 14.43 -4.16
CA GLY A 66 13.60 14.62 -5.36
C GLY A 66 14.69 13.55 -5.55
N LYS A 67 14.58 12.41 -4.85
CA LYS A 67 15.52 11.29 -4.95
C LYS A 67 15.28 10.38 -6.16
N VAL A 68 14.50 10.83 -7.13
CA VAL A 68 14.39 10.15 -8.43
C VAL A 68 15.51 10.70 -9.31
N PRO A 69 16.56 9.92 -9.63
CA PRO A 69 17.58 10.38 -10.56
C PRO A 69 16.91 10.69 -11.89
N PHE A 70 16.98 11.93 -12.33
CA PHE A 70 16.55 12.30 -13.67
C PHE A 70 17.38 11.52 -14.70
N PRO A 71 16.76 10.94 -15.74
CA PRO A 71 17.52 10.28 -16.80
C PRO A 71 18.44 11.32 -17.47
N ASN A 72 19.73 11.00 -17.59
CA ASN A 72 20.68 11.85 -18.30
C ASN A 72 20.47 11.67 -19.80
N TYR A 73 19.65 12.52 -20.40
CA TYR A 73 19.51 12.60 -21.85
C TYR A 73 20.69 13.41 -22.39
N ARG A 74 21.72 12.72 -22.88
CA ARG A 74 22.78 13.30 -23.71
C ARG A 74 22.42 13.18 -25.18
#